data_AF-A0AAE1VY48-F1
#
_entry.id   AF-A0AAE1VY48-F1
#
_cell.length_a   1.000
_cell.length_b   1.000
_cell.length_c   1.000
_cell.angle_alpha   90.00
_cell.angle_beta   90.00
_cell.angle_gamma   90.00
#
_symmetry.space_group_name_H-M   'P 1'
#
loop_
_entity.id
_entity.type
_entity.pdbx_description
1 polymer ?
#
loop_
_entity_poly.entity_id
_entity_poly.type
_entity_poly.pdbx_seq_one_letter_code
_entity_poly.pdbx_strand_id
1 'polypeptide(L)'
;MFKTSRAIIESVGKVFSFPLQRLAALAIYLALNFCPVLSSGSALASEFDVLNEGPPKDSYVVDDAGVLSRVTKSDLKASLSDVENRKGFHTNIITVLKLTSKADAFEYADTVLEKWYPSVEQGNDKGIVVLVTSQKEGAITGGPDFVKAVGDTVLDATVSENLPVLATEEKYNEAVFSTARRLVAAIDGLPDPGGPQAKDNKRESNFKSREETDEKRGQFTLVVGGLLVIVGGLFLWLNTMHMNP
;
A
#
# COMPACT_ATOMS: atom_id res chain seq x y z
N MET A 1 -77.84 -0.99 55.77
CA MET A 1 -77.01 -1.25 56.97
C MET A 1 -75.68 -1.81 56.48
N PHE A 2 -74.62 -0.99 56.57
CA PHE A 2 -73.18 -1.24 56.33
C PHE A 2 -72.80 -1.78 54.92
N LYS A 3 -72.30 -1.01 53.94
CA LYS A 3 -71.39 0.17 53.92
C LYS A 3 -70.00 -0.07 54.55
N THR A 4 -69.34 -1.15 54.15
CA THR A 4 -67.87 -1.29 54.20
C THR A 4 -67.48 -2.55 53.41
N SER A 5 -66.31 -2.55 52.77
CA SER A 5 -65.71 -3.67 52.00
C SER A 5 -66.02 -3.78 50.50
N ARG A 6 -66.66 -2.79 49.88
CA ARG A 6 -66.61 -2.59 48.40
C ARG A 6 -65.46 -1.69 47.93
N ALA A 7 -64.58 -1.25 48.84
CA ALA A 7 -63.54 -0.26 48.55
C ALA A 7 -62.10 -0.81 48.46
N ILE A 8 -61.90 -2.13 48.57
CA ILE A 8 -60.54 -2.72 48.56
C ILE A 8 -60.22 -3.42 47.23
N ILE A 9 -61.23 -3.74 46.40
CA ILE A 9 -61.03 -4.59 45.21
C ILE A 9 -60.82 -3.76 43.91
N GLU A 10 -61.11 -2.46 43.89
CA GLU A 10 -60.93 -1.62 42.68
C GLU A 10 -59.73 -0.65 42.73
N SER A 11 -58.87 -0.69 43.75
CA SER A 11 -57.71 0.23 43.84
C SER A 11 -56.35 -0.44 43.58
N VAL A 12 -56.31 -1.71 43.16
CA VAL A 12 -55.04 -2.44 42.93
C VAL A 12 -54.71 -2.55 41.43
N GLY A 13 -55.68 -2.28 40.54
CA GLY A 13 -55.52 -2.49 39.09
C GLY A 13 -54.99 -1.30 38.27
N LYS A 14 -54.68 -0.14 38.87
CA LYS A 14 -54.43 1.10 38.08
C LYS A 14 -53.22 1.94 38.46
N VAL A 15 -52.33 1.45 39.33
CA VAL A 15 -51.20 2.28 39.83
C VAL A 15 -49.80 1.78 39.38
N PHE A 16 -49.64 0.58 38.83
CA PHE A 16 -48.30 0.00 38.63
C PHE A 16 -47.80 -0.17 37.19
N SER A 17 -48.49 0.34 36.15
CA SER A 17 -48.05 0.17 34.75
C SER A 17 -47.69 1.47 34.03
N PHE A 18 -47.15 2.49 34.71
CA PHE A 18 -46.87 3.77 34.03
C PHE A 18 -45.46 4.40 34.13
N PRO A 19 -44.53 4.02 35.01
CA PRO A 19 -43.18 4.61 34.92
C PRO A 19 -42.16 3.73 34.17
N LEU A 20 -42.38 2.42 34.06
CA LEU A 20 -41.33 1.51 33.56
C LEU A 20 -41.17 1.52 32.03
N GLN A 21 -42.28 1.64 31.28
CA GLN A 21 -42.24 1.68 29.82
C GLN A 21 -41.65 2.99 29.27
N ARG A 22 -41.83 4.09 30.00
CA ARG A 22 -41.30 5.42 29.63
C ARG A 22 -39.79 5.52 29.90
N LEU A 23 -39.31 4.91 30.99
CA LEU A 23 -37.87 4.79 31.28
C LEU A 23 -37.13 3.86 30.31
N ALA A 24 -37.75 2.74 29.91
CA ALA A 24 -37.16 1.84 28.92
C ALA A 24 -37.00 2.51 27.54
N ALA A 25 -37.96 3.35 27.12
CA ALA A 25 -37.87 4.10 25.87
C ALA A 25 -36.74 5.15 25.89
N LEU A 26 -36.48 5.78 27.03
CA LEU A 26 -35.39 6.75 27.18
C LEU A 26 -34.00 6.06 27.12
N ALA A 27 -33.87 4.86 27.71
CA ALA A 27 -32.63 4.10 27.70
C ALA A 27 -32.23 3.62 26.30
N ILE A 28 -33.20 3.21 25.47
CA ILE A 28 -32.95 2.83 24.07
C ILE A 28 -32.53 4.05 23.24
N TYR A 29 -33.14 5.22 23.48
CA TYR A 29 -32.77 6.46 22.79
C TYR A 29 -31.35 6.92 23.14
N LEU A 30 -30.93 6.75 24.39
CA LEU A 30 -29.56 7.08 24.81
C LEU A 30 -28.52 6.06 24.29
N ALA A 31 -28.88 4.78 24.20
CA ALA A 31 -28.02 3.73 23.64
C ALA A 31 -27.80 3.89 22.13
N LEU A 32 -28.78 4.40 21.38
CA LEU A 32 -28.65 4.71 19.95
C LEU A 32 -27.75 5.93 19.69
N ASN A 33 -27.74 6.92 20.61
CA ASN A 33 -26.87 8.09 20.49
C ASN A 33 -25.42 7.83 20.92
N PHE A 34 -25.18 6.81 21.74
CA PHE A 34 -23.84 6.44 22.23
C PHE A 34 -23.25 5.19 21.58
N CYS A 35 -23.96 4.55 20.65
CA CYS A 35 -23.31 3.60 19.76
C CYS A 35 -22.57 4.45 18.71
N PRO A 36 -21.24 4.52 18.70
CA PRO A 36 -20.58 4.87 17.46
C PRO A 36 -21.06 3.79 16.50
N VAL A 37 -21.97 4.17 15.59
CA VAL A 37 -22.12 3.46 14.33
C VAL A 37 -20.70 3.38 13.84
N LEU A 38 -20.10 2.20 14.01
CA LEU A 38 -18.92 1.82 13.27
C LEU A 38 -19.40 1.96 11.84
N SER A 39 -19.07 3.12 11.27
CA SER A 39 -19.12 3.35 9.86
C SER A 39 -18.14 2.32 9.33
N SER A 40 -18.66 1.12 9.09
CA SER A 40 -18.12 0.16 8.15
C SER A 40 -18.31 0.82 6.79
N GLY A 41 -17.60 1.92 6.57
CA GLY A 41 -17.20 2.37 5.26
C GLY A 41 -16.33 1.26 4.73
N SER A 42 -16.98 0.24 4.16
CA SER A 42 -16.33 -0.70 3.26
C SER A 42 -15.48 0.12 2.31
N ALA A 43 -14.24 -0.31 2.13
CA ALA A 43 -13.21 0.21 1.24
C ALA A 43 -13.65 0.23 -0.25
N LEU A 44 -14.69 1.03 -0.55
CA LEU A 44 -15.32 1.31 -1.83
C LEU A 44 -15.26 2.81 -2.17
N ALA A 45 -14.81 3.64 -1.22
CA ALA A 45 -14.78 5.10 -1.35
C ALA A 45 -13.57 5.60 -2.13
N SER A 46 -12.43 4.91 -2.06
CA SER A 46 -11.15 5.27 -2.68
C SER A 46 -11.23 5.72 -4.16
N GLU A 47 -11.69 4.86 -5.07
CA GLU A 47 -11.76 5.17 -6.51
C GLU A 47 -12.74 6.32 -6.81
N PHE A 48 -13.87 6.33 -6.09
CA PHE A 48 -14.95 7.29 -6.27
C PHE A 48 -14.61 8.67 -5.67
N ASP A 49 -13.87 8.70 -4.57
CA ASP A 49 -13.44 9.91 -3.88
C ASP A 49 -12.43 10.67 -4.74
N VAL A 50 -11.42 9.99 -5.29
CA VAL A 50 -10.47 10.59 -6.26
C VAL A 50 -11.21 11.19 -7.45
N LEU A 51 -12.22 10.49 -7.96
CA LEU A 51 -13.01 10.96 -9.08
C LEU A 51 -13.93 12.15 -8.73
N ASN A 52 -14.38 12.31 -7.47
CA ASN A 52 -15.34 13.35 -7.09
C ASN A 52 -14.72 14.58 -6.43
N GLU A 53 -13.59 14.46 -5.75
CA GLU A 53 -12.93 15.60 -5.10
C GLU A 53 -12.30 16.57 -6.11
N GLY A 54 -12.13 16.13 -7.36
CA GLY A 54 -11.50 16.92 -8.42
C GLY A 54 -9.98 16.99 -8.26
N PRO A 55 -9.29 17.72 -9.15
CA PRO A 55 -7.82 17.75 -9.16
C PRO A 55 -7.24 18.44 -7.93
N PRO A 56 -6.20 17.87 -7.27
CA PRO A 56 -5.57 18.44 -6.10
C PRO A 56 -4.68 19.65 -6.46
N LYS A 57 -5.28 20.83 -6.56
CA LYS A 57 -4.60 22.07 -7.00
C LYS A 57 -3.35 22.44 -6.19
N ASP A 58 -3.34 22.15 -4.89
CA ASP A 58 -2.23 22.51 -4.00
C ASP A 58 -1.27 21.36 -3.68
N SER A 59 -1.72 20.11 -3.80
CA SER A 59 -0.95 18.94 -3.36
C SER A 59 -0.28 18.23 -4.53
N TYR A 60 -0.84 18.30 -5.75
CA TYR A 60 -0.41 17.57 -6.95
C TYR A 60 -0.40 16.04 -6.81
N VAL A 61 -0.64 15.54 -5.60
CA VAL A 61 -0.53 14.14 -5.20
C VAL A 61 -1.79 13.76 -4.44
N VAL A 62 -2.43 12.70 -4.91
CA VAL A 62 -3.54 11.99 -4.25
C VAL A 62 -3.02 10.62 -3.81
N ASP A 63 -2.78 10.47 -2.51
CA ASP A 63 -2.26 9.23 -1.92
C ASP A 63 -3.35 8.49 -1.16
N ASP A 64 -4.19 7.77 -1.91
CA ASP A 64 -5.24 6.93 -1.33
C ASP A 64 -4.69 5.58 -0.84
N ALA A 65 -3.67 5.04 -1.50
CA ALA A 65 -2.98 3.82 -1.08
C ALA A 65 -2.23 3.97 0.26
N GLY A 66 -1.98 5.20 0.72
CA GLY A 66 -1.26 5.50 1.95
C GLY A 66 0.22 5.08 1.91
N VAL A 67 0.82 5.03 0.71
CA VAL A 67 2.19 4.52 0.50
C VAL A 67 3.24 5.62 0.46
N LEU A 68 2.83 6.88 0.36
CA LEU A 68 3.74 8.01 0.20
C LEU A 68 4.00 8.71 1.54
N SER A 69 5.29 8.90 1.83
CA SER A 69 5.74 9.65 2.99
C SER A 69 5.42 11.14 2.87
N ARG A 70 5.25 11.83 3.99
CA ARG A 70 5.02 13.28 4.02
C ARG A 70 6.15 14.07 3.35
N VAL A 71 7.38 13.60 3.47
CA VAL A 71 8.57 14.21 2.86
C VAL A 71 8.49 14.08 1.35
N THR A 72 8.25 12.86 0.84
CA THR A 72 8.09 12.60 -0.60
C THR A 72 6.97 13.42 -1.21
N LYS A 73 5.82 13.56 -0.53
CA LYS A 73 4.72 14.45 -0.98
C LYS A 73 5.15 15.91 -1.11
N SER A 74 5.95 16.39 -0.15
CA SER A 74 6.46 17.78 -0.16
C SER A 74 7.47 17.99 -1.29
N ASP A 75 8.36 17.02 -1.51
CA ASP A 75 9.38 17.07 -2.58
C ASP A 75 8.75 16.98 -3.98
N LEU A 76 7.72 16.14 -4.13
CA LEU A 76 6.91 16.05 -5.35
C LEU A 76 6.19 17.37 -5.63
N LYS A 77 5.51 17.93 -4.62
CA LYS A 77 4.85 19.23 -4.74
C LYS A 77 5.84 20.30 -5.22
N ALA A 78 7.01 20.39 -4.60
CA ALA A 78 8.03 21.36 -4.98
C ALA A 78 8.46 21.18 -6.45
N SER A 79 8.78 19.94 -6.85
CA SER A 79 9.25 19.63 -8.21
C SER A 79 8.18 19.88 -9.27
N LEU A 80 6.93 19.47 -9.02
CA LEU A 80 5.83 19.61 -9.97
C LEU A 80 5.38 21.08 -10.10
N SER A 81 5.32 21.81 -8.99
CA SER A 81 5.01 23.25 -9.02
C SER A 81 6.07 24.06 -9.77
N ASP A 82 7.34 23.65 -9.72
CA ASP A 82 8.41 24.31 -10.48
C ASP A 82 8.22 24.11 -11.99
N VAL A 83 7.84 22.92 -12.44
CA VAL A 83 7.52 22.66 -13.85
C VAL A 83 6.29 23.42 -14.33
N GLU A 84 5.23 23.46 -13.52
CA GLU A 84 4.03 24.23 -13.86
C GLU A 84 4.35 25.71 -14.02
N ASN A 85 5.13 26.30 -13.11
CA ASN A 85 5.50 27.71 -13.20
C ASN A 85 6.42 28.03 -14.39
N ARG A 86 7.31 27.11 -14.78
CA ARG A 86 8.30 27.34 -15.84
C ARG A 86 7.76 27.05 -17.25
N LYS A 87 6.91 26.03 -17.38
CA LYS A 87 6.49 25.48 -18.67
C LYS A 87 4.98 25.46 -18.87
N GLY A 88 4.20 25.66 -17.80
CA GLY A 88 2.74 25.59 -17.84
C GLY A 88 2.18 24.18 -17.81
N PHE A 89 3.01 23.14 -17.70
CA PHE A 89 2.53 21.76 -17.62
C PHE A 89 2.21 21.38 -16.17
N HIS A 90 1.01 20.85 -15.95
CA HIS A 90 0.58 20.45 -14.62
C HIS A 90 0.33 18.94 -14.56
N THR A 91 1.09 18.25 -13.73
CA THR A 91 1.02 16.79 -13.58
C THR A 91 0.46 16.41 -12.22
N ASN A 92 -0.54 15.54 -12.22
CA ASN A 92 -1.10 14.97 -11.01
C ASN A 92 -0.66 13.52 -10.85
N ILE A 93 -0.34 13.15 -9.61
CA ILE A 93 0.07 11.79 -9.25
C ILE A 93 -0.99 11.20 -8.34
N ILE A 94 -1.46 10.01 -8.67
CA ILE A 94 -2.51 9.30 -7.95
C ILE A 94 -1.98 7.91 -7.59
N THR A 95 -2.06 7.54 -6.33
CA THR A 95 -1.73 6.18 -5.89
C THR A 95 -2.97 5.54 -5.28
N VAL A 96 -3.40 4.42 -5.85
CA VAL A 96 -4.57 3.65 -5.41
C VAL A 96 -4.15 2.25 -4.98
N LEU A 97 -4.80 1.70 -3.96
CA LEU A 97 -4.48 0.36 -3.48
C LEU A 97 -4.87 -0.69 -4.53
N LYS A 98 -6.11 -0.64 -5.00
CA LYS A 98 -6.69 -1.56 -5.98
C LYS A 98 -7.75 -0.85 -6.80
N LEU A 99 -7.86 -1.21 -8.08
CA LEU A 99 -8.99 -0.81 -8.92
C LEU A 99 -10.13 -1.80 -8.66
N THR A 100 -11.31 -1.29 -8.36
CA THR A 100 -12.50 -2.13 -8.13
C THR A 100 -13.28 -2.35 -9.42
N SER A 101 -13.14 -1.40 -10.35
CA SER A 101 -13.54 -1.54 -11.74
C SER A 101 -12.69 -2.60 -12.46
N LYS A 102 -13.24 -3.21 -13.52
CA LYS A 102 -12.47 -4.09 -14.43
C LYS A 102 -11.44 -3.36 -15.31
N ALA A 103 -11.37 -2.04 -15.16
CA ALA A 103 -10.45 -1.17 -15.86
C ALA A 103 -9.01 -1.43 -15.42
N ASP A 104 -8.08 -1.32 -16.36
CA ASP A 104 -6.64 -1.31 -16.11
C ASP A 104 -6.20 0.08 -15.62
N ALA A 105 -4.90 0.23 -15.28
CA ALA A 105 -4.40 1.51 -14.78
C ALA A 105 -4.54 2.63 -15.83
N PHE A 106 -4.46 2.28 -17.12
CA PHE A 106 -4.58 3.22 -18.23
C PHE A 106 -6.02 3.72 -18.42
N GLU A 107 -7.01 2.83 -18.49
CA GLU A 107 -8.43 3.21 -18.56
C GLU A 107 -8.86 4.05 -17.35
N TYR A 108 -8.36 3.70 -16.16
CA TYR A 108 -8.63 4.51 -14.97
C TYR A 108 -8.04 5.92 -15.09
N ALA A 109 -6.79 6.05 -15.53
CA ALA A 109 -6.14 7.34 -15.69
C ALA A 109 -6.89 8.22 -16.71
N ASP A 110 -7.37 7.63 -17.81
CA ASP A 110 -8.17 8.31 -18.84
C ASP A 110 -9.51 8.80 -18.27
N THR A 111 -10.21 7.95 -17.52
CA THR A 111 -11.45 8.31 -16.82
C THR A 111 -11.23 9.48 -15.86
N VAL A 112 -10.11 9.50 -15.14
CA VAL A 112 -9.77 10.62 -14.24
C VAL A 112 -9.50 11.90 -15.05
N LEU A 113 -8.79 11.80 -16.17
CA LEU A 113 -8.48 12.94 -17.04
C LEU A 113 -9.76 13.58 -17.59
N GLU A 114 -10.68 12.77 -18.12
CA GLU A 114 -11.97 13.22 -18.63
C GLU A 114 -12.83 13.88 -17.55
N LYS A 115 -12.81 13.32 -16.34
CA LYS A 115 -13.64 13.82 -15.23
C LYS A 115 -13.08 15.10 -14.62
N TRP A 116 -11.77 15.20 -14.46
CA TRP A 116 -11.11 16.37 -13.89
C TRP A 116 -10.98 17.52 -14.90
N TYR A 117 -10.81 17.20 -16.18
CA TYR A 117 -10.60 18.18 -17.25
C TYR A 117 -11.52 17.88 -18.45
N PRO A 118 -12.83 18.15 -18.34
CA PRO A 118 -13.81 17.83 -19.38
C PRO A 118 -13.66 18.68 -20.67
N SER A 119 -12.78 19.68 -20.68
CA SER A 119 -12.48 20.51 -21.85
C SER A 119 -11.06 20.24 -22.35
N VAL A 120 -10.93 20.08 -23.67
CA VAL A 120 -9.64 19.87 -24.38
C VAL A 120 -8.67 21.00 -24.08
N GLU A 121 -9.15 22.24 -23.99
CA GLU A 121 -8.31 23.41 -23.68
C GLU A 121 -7.75 23.39 -22.26
N GLN A 122 -8.44 22.73 -21.31
CA GLN A 122 -8.01 22.64 -19.92
C GLN A 122 -7.13 21.42 -19.65
N GLY A 123 -7.29 20.36 -20.46
CA GLY A 123 -6.56 19.10 -20.31
C GLY A 123 -5.30 18.98 -21.18
N ASN A 124 -5.12 19.85 -22.20
CA ASN A 124 -4.04 19.74 -23.18
C ASN A 124 -2.63 19.71 -22.55
N ASP A 125 -2.44 20.53 -21.53
CA ASP A 125 -1.20 20.74 -20.77
C ASP A 125 -1.18 19.96 -19.44
N LYS A 126 -2.15 19.04 -19.24
CA LYS A 126 -2.30 18.26 -18.02
C LYS A 126 -1.87 16.82 -18.21
N GLY A 127 -1.18 16.29 -17.21
CA GLY A 127 -0.79 14.89 -17.13
C GLY A 127 -1.34 14.22 -15.87
N ILE A 128 -1.69 12.94 -15.96
CA ILE A 128 -2.11 12.11 -14.84
C ILE A 128 -1.23 10.86 -14.81
N VAL A 129 -0.60 10.65 -13.67
CA VAL A 129 0.19 9.45 -13.35
C VAL A 129 -0.61 8.65 -12.33
N VAL A 130 -0.98 7.43 -12.66
CA VAL A 130 -1.65 6.49 -11.76
C VAL A 130 -0.69 5.38 -11.37
N LEU A 131 -0.63 5.03 -10.09
CA LEU A 131 0.07 3.87 -9.57
C LEU A 131 -0.90 2.99 -8.79
N VAL A 132 -1.08 1.75 -9.26
CA VAL A 132 -1.91 0.72 -8.62
C VAL A 132 -1.00 -0.21 -7.81
N THR A 133 -0.97 -0.03 -6.49
CA THR A 133 0.03 -0.70 -5.64
C THR A 133 -0.20 -2.20 -5.50
N SER A 134 -1.45 -2.67 -5.55
CA SER A 134 -1.79 -4.10 -5.51
C SER A 134 -1.41 -4.85 -6.79
N GLN A 135 -1.53 -4.20 -7.95
CA GLN A 135 -1.20 -4.80 -9.25
C GLN A 135 0.26 -4.55 -9.65
N LYS A 136 0.93 -3.62 -8.95
CA LYS A 136 2.29 -3.14 -9.27
C LYS A 136 2.35 -2.60 -10.70
N GLU A 137 1.26 -1.98 -11.12
CA GLU A 137 1.06 -1.43 -12.44
C GLU A 137 0.97 0.09 -12.30
N GLY A 138 1.55 0.81 -13.24
CA GLY A 138 1.41 2.24 -13.30
C GLY A 138 1.12 2.69 -14.72
N ALA A 139 0.33 3.74 -14.87
CA ALA A 139 -0.04 4.30 -16.16
C ALA A 139 0.18 5.80 -16.14
N ILE A 140 0.47 6.35 -17.31
CA ILE A 140 0.61 7.78 -17.52
C ILE A 140 -0.26 8.16 -18.70
N THR A 141 -1.18 9.10 -18.50
CA THR A 141 -2.00 9.70 -19.55
C THR A 141 -1.92 11.21 -19.45
N GLY A 142 -2.37 11.92 -20.48
CA GLY A 142 -2.42 13.36 -20.47
C GLY A 142 -2.91 13.93 -21.79
N GLY A 143 -3.04 15.25 -21.82
CA GLY A 143 -3.39 15.96 -23.04
C GLY A 143 -2.32 15.84 -24.13
N PRO A 144 -2.68 16.11 -25.39
CA PRO A 144 -1.79 15.95 -26.53
C PRO A 144 -0.55 16.85 -26.47
N ASP A 145 -0.59 18.02 -25.81
CA ASP A 145 0.60 18.85 -25.64
C ASP A 145 1.52 18.33 -24.54
N PHE A 146 0.95 17.79 -23.46
CA PHE A 146 1.71 17.09 -22.41
C PHE A 146 2.44 15.87 -22.98
N VAL A 147 1.74 15.00 -23.72
CA VAL A 147 2.32 13.79 -24.32
C VAL A 147 3.45 14.14 -25.31
N LYS A 148 3.26 15.17 -26.14
CA LYS A 148 4.31 15.65 -27.05
C LYS A 148 5.52 16.22 -26.33
N ALA A 149 5.30 16.94 -25.22
CA ALA A 149 6.39 17.55 -24.45
C ALA A 149 7.24 16.52 -23.70
N VAL A 150 6.61 15.47 -23.16
CA VAL A 150 7.31 14.37 -22.49
C VAL A 150 7.94 13.41 -23.50
N GLY A 151 7.23 13.12 -24.60
CA GLY A 151 7.64 12.18 -25.63
C GLY A 151 7.24 10.73 -25.31
N ASP A 152 6.68 10.06 -26.31
CA ASP A 152 6.14 8.69 -26.18
C ASP A 152 7.17 7.68 -25.67
N THR A 153 8.44 7.84 -26.04
CA THR A 153 9.53 6.96 -25.59
C THR A 153 9.78 7.04 -24.08
N VAL A 154 9.68 8.23 -23.49
CA VAL A 154 9.87 8.41 -22.05
C VAL A 154 8.65 7.91 -21.28
N LEU A 155 7.44 8.14 -21.82
CA LEU A 155 6.20 7.63 -21.24
C LEU A 155 6.21 6.10 -21.19
N ASP A 156 6.49 5.45 -22.32
CA ASP A 156 6.52 3.99 -22.43
C ASP A 156 7.62 3.38 -21.55
N ALA A 157 8.83 3.97 -21.54
CA ALA A 157 9.91 3.50 -20.68
C ALA A 157 9.60 3.70 -19.18
N THR A 158 8.87 4.75 -18.82
CA THR A 158 8.50 5.00 -17.41
C THR A 158 7.42 4.04 -16.94
N VAL A 159 6.42 3.78 -17.77
CA VAL A 159 5.34 2.83 -17.50
C VAL A 159 5.85 1.39 -17.47
N SER A 160 6.70 1.00 -18.41
CA SER A 160 7.18 -0.38 -18.54
C SER A 160 8.35 -0.73 -17.60
N GLU A 161 9.24 0.23 -17.29
CA GLU A 161 10.48 -0.09 -16.55
C GLU A 161 10.52 0.51 -15.14
N ASN A 162 9.96 1.71 -14.94
CA ASN A 162 10.19 2.44 -13.69
C ASN A 162 9.14 2.10 -12.62
N LEU A 163 7.86 2.20 -12.98
CA LEU A 163 6.73 1.95 -12.08
C LEU A 163 6.67 0.48 -11.59
N PRO A 164 6.72 -0.55 -12.47
CA PRO A 164 6.56 -1.94 -12.03
C PRO A 164 7.77 -2.51 -11.29
N VAL A 165 9.00 -2.11 -11.66
CA VAL A 165 10.24 -2.60 -11.02
C VAL A 165 10.31 -2.10 -9.57
N LEU A 166 10.09 -0.80 -9.33
CA LEU A 166 10.15 -0.23 -7.98
C LEU A 166 8.92 -0.57 -7.14
N ALA A 167 7.74 -0.75 -7.75
CA ALA A 167 6.57 -1.30 -7.06
C ALA A 167 6.79 -2.76 -6.65
N THR A 168 7.59 -3.53 -7.40
CA THR A 168 7.96 -4.89 -7.02
C THR A 168 8.87 -4.93 -5.80
N GLU A 169 9.77 -3.95 -5.66
CA GLU A 169 10.64 -3.78 -4.50
C GLU A 169 9.95 -3.10 -3.29
N GLU A 170 8.63 -2.84 -3.36
CA GLU A 170 7.85 -2.11 -2.34
C GLU A 170 8.37 -0.67 -2.08
N LYS A 171 9.18 -0.14 -3.00
CA LYS A 171 9.77 1.20 -2.92
C LYS A 171 8.89 2.23 -3.61
N TYR A 172 7.65 2.37 -3.14
CA TYR A 172 6.66 3.27 -3.74
C TYR A 172 7.09 4.74 -3.75
N ASN A 173 7.75 5.20 -2.68
CA ASN A 173 8.28 6.56 -2.61
C ASN A 173 9.30 6.84 -3.72
N GLU A 174 10.19 5.88 -3.97
CA GLU A 174 11.21 6.00 -5.02
C GLU A 174 10.57 5.87 -6.40
N ALA A 175 9.61 4.95 -6.59
CA ALA A 175 8.89 4.74 -7.85
C ALA A 175 8.23 6.03 -8.36
N VAL A 176 7.53 6.71 -7.46
CA VAL A 176 6.83 7.95 -7.80
C VAL A 176 7.82 9.10 -7.99
N PHE A 177 8.85 9.19 -7.16
CA PHE A 177 9.83 10.27 -7.23
C PHE A 177 10.74 10.18 -8.46
N SER A 178 11.21 8.98 -8.81
CA SER A 178 11.99 8.74 -10.02
C SER A 178 11.16 9.03 -11.27
N THR A 179 9.88 8.63 -11.27
CA THR A 179 8.92 8.92 -12.35
C THR A 179 8.73 10.41 -12.52
N ALA A 180 8.47 11.14 -11.44
CA ALA A 180 8.33 12.59 -11.48
C ALA A 180 9.60 13.27 -12.02
N ARG A 181 10.79 12.86 -11.56
CA ARG A 181 12.06 13.40 -12.08
C ARG A 181 12.27 13.13 -13.55
N ARG A 182 11.92 11.93 -14.02
CA ARG A 182 12.04 11.54 -15.44
C ARG A 182 11.10 12.36 -16.32
N LEU A 183 9.86 12.57 -15.88
CA LEU A 183 8.89 13.44 -16.54
C LEU A 183 9.36 14.90 -16.57
N VAL A 184 9.85 15.43 -15.45
CA VAL A 184 10.39 16.80 -15.37
C VAL A 184 11.57 16.98 -16.33
N ALA A 185 12.52 16.04 -16.33
CA ALA A 185 13.68 16.09 -17.22
C ALA A 185 13.27 16.06 -18.70
N ALA A 186 12.29 15.23 -19.07
CA ALA A 186 11.76 15.16 -20.43
C ALA A 186 11.09 16.48 -20.85
N ILE A 187 10.26 17.06 -19.98
CA ILE A 187 9.61 18.37 -20.22
C ILE A 187 10.64 19.51 -20.34
N ASP A 188 11.75 19.42 -19.61
CA ASP A 188 12.85 20.38 -19.69
C ASP A 188 13.74 20.18 -20.92
N GLY A 189 13.57 19.08 -21.68
CA GLY A 189 14.41 18.72 -22.82
C GLY A 189 15.82 18.28 -22.42
N LEU A 190 15.99 17.85 -21.16
CA LEU A 190 17.23 17.32 -20.62
C LEU A 190 17.40 15.84 -21.01
N PRO A 191 18.63 15.32 -21.06
CA PRO A 191 18.84 13.89 -21.28
C PRO A 191 18.15 13.08 -20.19
N ASP A 192 17.49 12.00 -20.61
CA ASP A 192 16.75 11.12 -19.72
C ASP A 192 17.64 10.62 -18.58
N PRO A 193 17.29 10.86 -17.30
CA PRO A 193 18.04 10.34 -16.15
C PRO A 193 18.08 8.81 -16.08
N GLY A 194 17.26 8.14 -16.90
CA GLY A 194 17.19 6.69 -17.01
C GLY A 194 16.25 6.07 -15.99
N GLY A 195 15.74 4.88 -16.32
CA GLY A 195 14.97 4.06 -15.38
C GLY A 195 15.84 3.52 -14.24
N PRO A 196 15.24 3.15 -13.11
CA PRO A 196 15.91 2.40 -12.07
C PRO A 196 16.47 1.14 -12.71
N GLN A 197 17.77 0.90 -12.51
CA GLN A 197 18.34 -0.39 -12.85
C GLN A 197 17.55 -1.41 -12.04
N ALA A 198 16.83 -2.30 -12.73
CA ALA A 198 16.35 -3.53 -12.11
C ALA A 198 17.60 -4.16 -11.51
N LYS A 199 17.78 -4.00 -10.20
CA LYS A 199 18.72 -4.85 -9.52
C LYS A 199 18.09 -6.20 -9.75
N ASP A 200 18.75 -7.02 -10.56
CA ASP A 200 18.67 -8.45 -10.41
C ASP A 200 19.00 -8.69 -8.93
N ASN A 201 17.96 -8.62 -8.10
CA ASN A 201 17.83 -9.42 -6.94
C ASN A 201 17.69 -10.86 -7.49
N LYS A 202 18.77 -11.34 -8.15
CA LYS A 202 19.44 -12.52 -7.64
C LYS A 202 19.35 -12.33 -6.15
N ARG A 203 18.32 -12.98 -5.58
CA ARG A 203 18.45 -13.58 -4.27
C ARG A 203 19.84 -14.19 -4.31
N GLU A 204 20.85 -13.43 -3.89
CA GLU A 204 21.88 -13.98 -3.06
C GLU A 204 21.08 -14.52 -1.90
N SER A 205 20.62 -15.74 -2.12
CA SER A 205 20.41 -16.66 -1.07
C SER A 205 21.62 -16.44 -0.18
N ASN A 206 21.37 -16.10 1.06
CA ASN A 206 22.34 -16.26 2.13
C ASN A 206 22.75 -17.74 2.31
N PHE A 207 22.47 -18.59 1.31
CA PHE A 207 23.07 -19.87 1.07
C PHE A 207 24.47 -19.61 0.57
N LYS A 208 25.40 -19.64 1.52
CA LYS A 208 26.79 -20.02 1.28
C LYS A 208 26.89 -20.94 0.07
N SER A 209 27.65 -20.52 -0.93
CA SER A 209 28.05 -21.37 -2.04
C SER A 209 28.58 -22.70 -1.47
N ARG A 210 28.20 -23.80 -2.13
CA ARG A 210 28.48 -25.18 -1.69
C ARG A 210 29.96 -25.45 -1.37
N GLU A 211 30.88 -24.63 -1.87
CA GLU A 211 32.31 -24.70 -1.56
C GLU A 211 32.66 -24.45 -0.09
N GLU A 212 31.94 -23.61 0.66
CA GLU A 212 32.20 -23.46 2.12
C GLU A 212 31.56 -24.57 2.98
N THR A 213 30.73 -25.43 2.40
CA THR A 213 30.09 -26.54 3.14
C THR A 213 30.91 -27.84 3.07
N ASP A 214 31.80 -27.98 2.08
CA ASP A 214 32.68 -29.14 1.99
C ASP A 214 33.87 -29.06 2.96
N GLU A 215 34.42 -27.86 3.21
CA GLU A 215 35.52 -27.70 4.19
C GLU A 215 35.08 -28.04 5.63
N LYS A 216 33.81 -27.78 5.98
CA LYS A 216 33.30 -28.14 7.31
C LYS A 216 32.98 -29.63 7.46
N ARG A 217 32.62 -30.33 6.37
CA ARG A 217 32.43 -31.79 6.40
C ARG A 217 33.74 -32.55 6.61
N GLY A 218 34.84 -32.02 6.05
CA GLY A 218 36.19 -32.55 6.28
C GLY A 218 36.59 -32.49 7.75
N GLN A 219 36.32 -31.38 8.45
CA GLN A 219 36.67 -31.23 9.86
C GLN A 219 35.82 -32.10 10.80
N PHE A 220 34.51 -32.26 10.55
CA PHE A 220 33.69 -33.15 11.37
C PHE A 220 34.08 -34.63 11.20
N THR A 221 34.49 -35.07 10.00
CA THR A 221 34.94 -36.45 9.77
C THR A 221 36.24 -36.77 10.51
N LEU A 222 37.19 -35.84 10.54
CA LEU A 222 38.45 -36.01 11.29
C LEU A 222 38.24 -36.10 12.80
N VAL A 223 37.38 -35.23 13.36
CA VAL A 223 37.11 -35.23 14.81
C VAL A 223 36.36 -36.49 15.24
N VAL A 224 35.33 -36.90 14.49
CA VAL A 224 34.56 -38.12 14.80
C VAL A 224 35.42 -39.38 14.61
N GLY A 225 36.25 -39.43 13.56
CA GLY A 225 37.20 -40.53 13.35
C GLY A 225 38.23 -40.63 14.47
N GLY A 226 38.81 -39.50 14.91
CA GLY A 226 39.77 -39.47 16.01
C GLY A 226 39.17 -39.95 17.34
N LEU A 227 37.95 -39.51 17.67
CA LEU A 227 37.28 -39.93 18.91
C LEU A 227 36.99 -41.44 18.91
N LEU A 228 36.55 -42.01 17.79
CA LEU A 228 36.29 -43.45 17.67
C LEU A 228 37.55 -44.30 17.85
N VAL A 229 38.70 -43.84 17.37
CA VAL A 229 39.98 -44.56 17.57
C VAL A 229 40.41 -44.52 19.03
N ILE A 230 40.24 -43.40 19.72
CA ILE A 230 40.58 -43.28 21.15
C ILE A 230 39.63 -44.14 21.98
N VAL A 231 38.31 -44.07 21.73
CA VAL A 231 37.31 -44.86 22.44
C VAL A 231 37.49 -46.35 22.15
N GLY A 232 37.68 -46.72 20.88
CA GLY A 232 37.93 -48.11 20.48
C GLY A 232 39.24 -48.66 21.05
N GLY A 233 40.31 -47.87 21.06
CA GLY A 233 41.59 -48.23 21.65
C GLY A 233 41.50 -48.38 23.17
N LEU A 234 40.80 -47.47 23.86
CA LEU A 234 40.56 -47.56 25.30
C LEU A 234 39.70 -48.79 25.64
N PHE A 235 38.68 -49.08 24.83
CA PHE A 235 37.83 -50.27 25.00
C PHE A 235 38.63 -51.56 24.82
N LEU A 236 39.49 -51.63 23.80
CA LEU A 236 40.33 -52.80 23.55
C LEU A 236 41.38 -52.97 24.65
N TRP A 237 42.00 -51.89 25.12
CA TRP A 237 42.96 -51.91 26.23
C TRP A 237 42.33 -52.31 27.57
N LEU A 238 41.13 -51.80 27.90
CA LEU A 238 40.37 -52.23 29.07
C LEU A 238 39.99 -53.73 28.99
N ASN A 239 39.61 -54.22 27.81
CA ASN A 239 39.29 -55.63 27.61
C ASN A 239 40.54 -56.53 27.73
N THR A 240 41.71 -56.06 27.30
CA THR A 240 42.99 -56.76 27.50
C THR A 240 43.44 -56.77 28.96
N MET A 241 43.22 -55.67 29.71
CA MET A 241 43.48 -55.62 31.16
C MET A 241 42.61 -56.58 31.96
N HIS A 242 41.36 -56.81 31.54
CA HIS A 242 40.44 -57.75 32.21
C HIS A 242 40.75 -59.22 31.91
N MET A 243 41.56 -59.50 30.88
CA MET A 243 41.91 -60.86 30.41
C MET A 243 43.30 -61.32 30.83
N ASN A 244 44.08 -60.50 31.54
CA ASN A 244 45.33 -60.91 32.19
C ASN A 244 45.05 -61.14 33.69
N PRO A 245 44.92 -62.40 34.16
CA PRO A 245 44.83 -62.71 35.58
C PRO A 245 46.15 -62.45 36.34
#